data_AF-A0A348XH61-F1
#
_entry.id   AF-A0A348XH61-F1
#
_cell.length_a   1.000
_cell.length_b   1.000
_cell.length_c   1.000
_cell.angle_alpha   90.00
_cell.angle_beta   90.00
_cell.angle_gamma   90.00
#
_symmetry.space_group_name_H-M   'P 1'
#
loop_
_entity.id
_entity.type
_entity.pdbx_description
1 polymer ?
#
loop_
_entity_poly.entity_id
_entity_poly.type
_entity_poly.pdbx_seq_one_letter_code
_entity_poly.pdbx_strand_id
1 'polypeptide(L)'
;MGFRLLVDLYHQQMACWAANEPVLARLRTLPGWVVTALPEYGAERSAMLREGADAIWTWSAGAEELALCAGLRWISTPAAGADYLDVETLLRSG
;
A
#
# COMPACT_ATOMS: atom_id res chain seq x y z
N MET A 1 -15.61 7.43 7.81
CA MET A 1 -14.55 6.43 7.97
C MET A 1 -13.55 6.67 6.87
N GLY A 2 -12.27 6.81 7.19
CA GLY A 2 -11.24 7.03 6.16
C GLY A 2 -10.67 5.69 5.68
N PHE A 3 -10.33 5.60 4.40
CA PHE A 3 -9.65 4.46 3.79
C PHE A 3 -8.14 4.64 3.89
N ARG A 4 -7.45 3.72 4.56
CA ARG A 4 -6.00 3.77 4.77
C ARG A 4 -5.28 2.78 3.85
N LEU A 5 -4.45 3.31 2.96
CA LEU A 5 -3.56 2.57 2.09
C LEU A 5 -2.12 2.71 2.58
N LEU A 6 -1.44 1.60 2.84
CA LEU A 6 0.00 1.56 3.09
C LEU A 6 0.74 1.17 1.82
N VAL A 7 1.87 1.82 1.56
CA VAL A 7 2.63 1.70 0.32
C VAL A 7 4.11 1.58 0.60
N ASP A 8 4.75 0.50 0.17
CA ASP A 8 6.21 0.38 0.25
C ASP A 8 6.93 1.43 -0.60
N LEU A 9 7.79 2.23 0.04
CA LEU A 9 8.72 3.15 -0.63
C LEU A 9 10.04 2.47 -0.99
N TYR A 10 10.02 1.38 -1.77
CA TYR A 10 11.29 0.83 -2.26
C TYR A 10 11.86 1.70 -3.39
N HIS A 11 12.74 2.64 -3.03
CA HIS A 11 13.40 3.57 -3.97
C HIS A 11 14.30 2.90 -5.02
N GLN A 12 14.59 1.59 -4.92
CA GLN A 12 15.44 0.89 -5.88
C GLN A 12 14.73 0.25 -7.08
N GLN A 13 13.41 0.43 -7.23
CA GLN A 13 12.68 0.11 -8.47
C GLN A 13 12.01 1.37 -9.04
N MET A 14 12.83 2.34 -9.45
CA MET A 14 12.38 3.64 -9.96
C MET A 14 11.31 3.57 -11.06
N ALA A 15 11.31 2.52 -11.91
CA ALA A 15 10.38 2.39 -13.02
C ALA A 15 8.93 2.14 -12.57
N CYS A 16 8.71 1.24 -11.60
CA CYS A 16 7.36 0.90 -11.16
C CYS A 16 6.80 1.97 -10.22
N TRP A 17 7.65 2.61 -9.41
CA TRP A 17 7.24 3.73 -8.59
C TRP A 17 6.80 4.93 -9.44
N ALA A 18 7.63 5.35 -10.39
CA ALA A 18 7.31 6.47 -11.27
C ALA A 18 6.01 6.23 -12.07
N ALA A 19 5.74 4.98 -12.46
CA ALA A 19 4.49 4.62 -13.14
C ALA A 19 3.25 4.69 -12.24
N ASN A 20 3.38 4.41 -10.93
CA ASN A 20 2.27 4.43 -9.98
C ASN A 20 2.12 5.78 -9.24
N GLU A 21 3.10 6.69 -9.32
CA GLU A 21 3.01 7.98 -8.65
C GLU A 21 1.79 8.83 -9.08
N PRO A 22 1.38 8.89 -10.37
CA PRO A 22 0.15 9.60 -10.75
C PRO A 22 -1.11 9.02 -10.09
N VAL A 23 -1.14 7.70 -9.92
CA VAL A 23 -2.23 6.99 -9.24
C VAL A 23 -2.22 7.30 -7.75
N LEU A 24 -1.07 7.18 -7.08
CA LEU A 24 -0.93 7.50 -5.65
C LEU A 24 -1.27 8.97 -5.38
N ALA A 25 -0.83 9.88 -6.26
CA ALA A 25 -1.20 11.29 -6.22
C ALA A 25 -2.72 11.47 -6.33
N ARG A 26 -3.38 10.75 -7.25
CA ARG A 26 -4.84 10.79 -7.37
C ARG A 26 -5.52 10.30 -6.09
N LEU A 27 -5.10 9.17 -5.52
CA LEU A 27 -5.67 8.62 -4.29
C LEU A 27 -5.54 9.59 -3.11
N ARG A 28 -4.39 10.28 -2.97
CA ARG A 28 -4.18 11.32 -1.95
C ARG A 28 -5.15 12.50 -2.06
N THR A 29 -5.75 12.73 -3.24
CA THR A 29 -6.77 13.78 -3.44
C THR A 29 -8.19 13.34 -3.11
N LEU A 30 -8.44 12.05 -2.89
CA LEU A 30 -9.78 11.54 -2.64
C LEU A 30 -10.21 11.82 -1.19
N PRO A 31 -11.43 12.35 -0.96
CA PRO A 31 -11.92 12.59 0.39
C PRO A 31 -11.95 11.29 1.21
N GLY A 32 -11.39 11.35 2.41
CA GLY A 32 -11.33 10.20 3.30
C GLY A 32 -10.21 9.21 2.98
N TRP A 33 -9.37 9.43 1.97
CA TRP A 33 -8.22 8.58 1.70
C TRP A 33 -6.98 9.05 2.43
N VAL A 34 -6.28 8.10 3.05
CA VAL A 34 -4.99 8.30 3.69
C VAL A 34 -4.01 7.33 3.05
N VAL A 35 -3.08 7.88 2.27
CA VAL A 35 -2.00 7.10 1.65
C VAL A 35 -0.73 7.34 2.46
N THR A 36 -0.20 6.30 3.08
CA THR A 36 1.00 6.38 3.92
C THR A 36 2.12 5.51 3.38
N ALA A 37 3.32 6.07 3.38
CA ALA A 37 4.53 5.33 3.09
C ALA A 37 4.82 4.30 4.21
N LEU A 38 5.03 3.05 3.83
CA LEU A 38 5.46 1.99 4.71
C LEU A 38 7.00 1.96 4.74
N PRO A 39 7.63 2.00 5.93
CA PRO A 39 9.06 1.83 6.07
C PRO A 39 9.51 0.46 5.54
N GLU A 40 10.73 0.42 5.02
CA GLU A 40 11.29 -0.78 4.38
C GLU A 40 11.27 -1.98 5.32
N TYR A 41 11.78 -1.81 6.55
CA TYR A 41 11.85 -2.85 7.58
C TYR A 41 11.80 -2.25 8.99
N GLY A 42 11.68 -3.12 9.99
CA GLY A 42 11.94 -2.79 11.40
C GLY A 42 10.69 -2.47 12.22
N ALA A 43 10.91 -2.02 13.46
CA ALA A 43 9.86 -1.85 14.45
C ALA A 43 8.78 -0.84 14.05
N GLU A 44 9.16 0.21 13.32
CA GLU A 44 8.23 1.24 12.81
C GLU A 44 7.24 0.65 11.80
N ARG A 45 7.74 -0.14 10.83
CA ARG A 45 6.90 -0.90 9.88
C ARG A 45 5.90 -1.78 10.62
N SER A 46 6.36 -2.58 11.57
CA SER A 46 5.48 -3.45 12.36
C SER A 46 4.46 -2.66 13.19
N ALA A 47 4.83 -1.49 13.73
CA ALA A 47 3.91 -0.62 14.45
C ALA A 47 2.80 -0.10 13.53
N MET A 48 3.16 0.40 12.34
CA MET A 48 2.20 0.88 11.35
C MET A 48 1.25 -0.21 10.86
N LEU A 49 1.76 -1.42 10.63
CA LEU A 49 0.91 -2.55 10.26
C LEU A 49 -0.09 -2.86 11.38
N ARG A 50 0.34 -2.83 12.65
CA ARG A 50 -0.54 -3.05 13.82
C ARG A 50 -1.59 -1.95 14.03
N GLU A 51 -1.33 -0.72 13.59
CA GLU A 51 -2.36 0.34 13.58
C GLU A 51 -3.53 0.00 12.64
N GLY A 52 -3.31 -0.92 11.70
CA GLY A 52 -4.29 -1.37 10.74
C GLY A 52 -4.29 -0.52 9.47
N ALA A 53 -4.68 -1.16 8.37
CA ALA A 53 -4.86 -0.57 7.06
C ALA A 53 -5.94 -1.33 6.31
N ASP A 54 -6.65 -0.64 5.43
CA ASP A 54 -7.66 -1.24 4.57
C ASP A 54 -7.01 -1.94 3.37
N ALA A 55 -5.89 -1.38 2.91
CA ALA A 55 -5.15 -1.88 1.77
C ALA A 55 -3.64 -1.75 1.97
N ILE A 56 -2.89 -2.71 1.43
CA ILE A 56 -1.43 -2.66 1.38
C ILE A 56 -0.97 -2.93 -0.06
N TRP A 57 -0.07 -2.06 -0.54
CA TRP A 57 0.69 -2.28 -1.77
C TRP A 57 2.18 -2.45 -1.40
N THR A 58 2.70 -3.66 -1.53
CA THR A 58 3.98 -4.06 -0.93
C THR A 58 4.74 -5.08 -1.77
N TRP A 59 6.07 -4.95 -1.78
CA TRP A 59 7.00 -5.87 -2.46
C TRP A 59 7.66 -6.82 -1.46
N SER A 60 7.73 -6.41 -0.20
CA SER A 60 8.55 -7.04 0.84
C SER A 60 7.75 -7.60 2.01
N ALA A 61 6.45 -7.30 2.13
CA ALA A 61 5.68 -7.81 3.25
C ALA A 61 5.44 -9.31 3.11
N GLY A 62 6.03 -10.07 4.03
CA GLY A 62 5.73 -11.48 4.21
C GLY A 62 4.35 -11.69 4.86
N ALA A 63 3.85 -12.93 4.79
CA ALA A 63 2.56 -13.30 5.39
C ALA A 63 2.47 -12.99 6.89
N GLU A 64 3.58 -13.13 7.64
CA GLU A 64 3.63 -12.82 9.07
C GLU A 64 3.46 -11.32 9.36
N GLU A 65 4.04 -10.45 8.54
CA GLU A 65 3.87 -9.01 8.67
C GLU A 65 2.45 -8.59 8.29
N LEU A 66 1.91 -9.16 7.21
CA LEU A 66 0.53 -8.91 6.78
C LEU A 66 -0.49 -9.36 7.83
N ALA A 67 -0.20 -10.44 8.58
CA ALA A 67 -1.03 -10.90 9.68
C ALA A 67 -1.08 -9.91 10.88
N LEU A 68 -0.13 -8.97 10.98
CA LEU A 68 -0.20 -7.88 11.97
C LEU A 68 -1.28 -6.85 11.61
N CYS A 69 -1.68 -6.79 10.34
CA CYS A 69 -2.57 -5.76 9.85
C CYS A 69 -4.04 -6.17 9.97
N ALA A 70 -4.66 -5.74 11.07
CA ALA A 70 -6.09 -5.95 11.28
C ALA A 70 -6.92 -5.12 10.29
N GLY A 71 -7.98 -5.73 9.74
CA GLY A 71 -8.91 -5.03 8.84
C GLY A 71 -8.45 -4.92 7.39
N LEU A 72 -7.37 -5.61 7.03
CA LEU A 72 -6.86 -5.64 5.66
C LEU A 72 -7.87 -6.30 4.71
N ARG A 73 -8.33 -5.53 3.73
CA ARG A 73 -9.31 -5.95 2.71
C ARG A 73 -8.66 -6.23 1.36
N TRP A 74 -7.50 -5.61 1.12
CA TRP A 74 -6.82 -5.70 -0.17
C TRP A 74 -5.30 -5.73 -0.02
N ILE A 75 -4.66 -6.59 -0.80
CA ILE A 75 -3.20 -6.72 -0.89
C ILE A 75 -2.84 -6.78 -2.36
N SER A 76 -1.85 -5.99 -2.77
CA SER A 76 -1.21 -6.17 -4.07
C SER A 76 0.29 -6.20 -3.90
N THR A 77 0.87 -7.25 -4.49
CA THR A 77 2.31 -7.43 -4.65
C THR A 77 2.63 -7.19 -6.12
N PRO A 78 3.13 -6.01 -6.49
CA PRO A 78 3.54 -5.77 -7.87
C PRO A 78 4.67 -6.74 -8.23
N ALA A 79 4.37 -7.65 -9.16
CA ALA A 79 5.37 -8.56 -9.71
C ALA A 79 6.23 -7.78 -10.71
N ALA A 80 7.50 -8.15 -10.87
CA ALA A 80 8.35 -7.54 -11.88
C ALA A 80 7.69 -7.70 -13.28
N GLY A 81 7.15 -6.60 -13.80
CA GLY A 81 6.48 -6.55 -15.10
C GLY A 81 4.97 -6.85 -15.12
N ALA A 82 4.32 -7.12 -13.98
CA ALA A 82 2.88 -7.33 -13.90
C ALA A 82 2.30 -6.71 -12.63
N ASP A 83 1.19 -6.01 -12.80
CA ASP A 83 0.33 -5.38 -11.79
C ASP A 83 0.77 -3.98 -11.34
N TYR A 84 0.34 -3.01 -12.16
CA TYR A 84 0.07 -1.65 -11.70
C TYR A 84 -0.95 -1.69 -10.56
N LEU A 85 -0.93 -0.69 -9.68
CA LEU A 85 -1.96 -0.54 -8.65
C LEU A 85 -3.34 -0.56 -9.34
N ASP A 86 -4.12 -1.63 -9.13
CA ASP A 86 -5.48 -1.73 -9.68
C ASP A 86 -6.41 -0.77 -8.92
N VAL A 87 -6.46 0.45 -9.43
CA VAL A 87 -7.23 1.55 -8.86
C VAL A 87 -8.72 1.23 -8.85
N GLU A 88 -9.24 0.53 -9.86
CA GLU A 88 -10.67 0.23 -9.91
C GLU A 88 -11.08 -0.74 -8.80
N THR A 89 -10.28 -1.79 -8.59
CA THR A 89 -10.51 -2.72 -7.48
C THR A 89 -10.33 -2.03 -6.13
N LEU A 90 -9.32 -1.16 -6.01
CA LEU A 90 -9.06 -0.41 -4.78
C LEU A 90 -10.21 0.57 -4.46
N LEU A 91 -10.73 1.28 -5.46
CA LEU A 91 -11.86 2.19 -5.32
C LEU A 91 -13.18 1.48 -4.97
N ARG A 92 -13.39 0.25 -5.46
CA ARG A 92 -14.56 -0.57 -5.08
C ARG A 92 -14.48 -1.09 -3.65
N SER A 93 -13.27 -1.13 -3.09
CA SER A 93 -13.02 -1.64 -1.74
C SER A 93 -13.17 -0.56 -0.67
N GLY A 94 -13.15 0.73 -1.02
CA GLY A 94 -13.25 1.87 -0.08
C GLY A 94 -14.63 2.47 -0.01
#